data_AF-A0A970BZK6-F1
#
_entry.id   AF-A0A970BZK6-F1
#
_cell.length_a   1.000
_cell.length_b   1.000
_cell.length_c   1.000
_cell.angle_alpha   90.00
_cell.angle_beta   90.00
_cell.angle_gamma   90.00
#
_symmetry.space_group_name_H-M   'P 1'
#
loop_
_entity.id
_entity.type
_entity.pdbx_description
1 polymer ?
#
loop_
_entity_poly.entity_id
_entity_poly.type
_entity_poly.pdbx_seq_one_letter_code
_entity_poly.pdbx_strand_id
1 'polypeptide(L)'
;MHEARRRGLTRRQRGRGVLAALTAVLVTAVLMAALAACGGDSADGDPLVGFWLGGGSPDGMTMVQVGKDRDDYVVLTNPDAPAGDAVREGDSLVVDSHAVTMTLTPAGPDQLSLTFSGSMFASPQAVVLERVDATQYADASVAAGLAVLRRGLAMWKAGGGKKYPPAEEVAADGLLGTMVRWPSNPFTGGPMEQGEDPGDFTYERLDSGRKYALTARLSDGGIIGD
;
A
#
# COMPACT_ATOMS: atom_id res chain seq x y z
N MET A 1 -32.72 -12.29 -63.80
CA MET A 1 -34.03 -11.80 -63.30
C MET A 1 -33.86 -11.56 -61.80
N HIS A 2 -33.42 -10.35 -61.45
CA HIS A 2 -34.24 -9.25 -60.87
C HIS A 2 -34.67 -9.56 -59.42
N GLU A 3 -33.97 -9.01 -58.41
CA GLU A 3 -34.26 -7.71 -57.74
C GLU A 3 -35.41 -7.83 -56.72
N ALA A 4 -35.41 -7.25 -55.51
CA ALA A 4 -34.60 -6.18 -54.95
C ALA A 4 -34.64 -6.18 -53.39
N ARG A 5 -33.49 -5.77 -52.82
CA ARG A 5 -33.26 -4.82 -51.70
C ARG A 5 -34.41 -4.46 -50.75
N ARG A 6 -34.10 -4.46 -49.44
CA ARG A 6 -33.90 -3.25 -48.59
C ARG A 6 -33.33 -3.69 -47.22
N ARG A 7 -32.08 -3.35 -46.90
CA ARG A 7 -31.58 -2.13 -46.20
C ARG A 7 -31.50 -2.30 -44.68
N GLY A 8 -30.26 -2.28 -44.19
CA GLY A 8 -29.89 -2.14 -42.78
C GLY A 8 -28.39 -1.91 -42.64
N LEU A 9 -27.86 -0.93 -43.38
CA LEU A 9 -26.47 -0.50 -43.33
C LEU A 9 -26.22 0.35 -42.07
N THR A 10 -25.11 0.04 -41.40
CA THR A 10 -24.19 0.98 -40.73
C THR A 10 -24.73 1.92 -39.65
N ARG A 11 -24.25 1.73 -38.42
CA ARG A 11 -23.90 2.85 -37.55
C ARG A 11 -22.42 2.77 -37.17
N ARG A 12 -21.56 3.20 -38.12
CA ARG A 12 -20.28 3.81 -37.78
C ARG A 12 -20.60 5.09 -37.02
N GLN A 13 -20.23 5.19 -35.75
CA GLN A 13 -20.12 6.48 -35.08
C GLN A 13 -18.63 6.71 -34.80
N ARG A 14 -17.95 7.28 -35.80
CA ARG A 14 -16.66 7.94 -35.63
C ARG A 14 -16.90 9.31 -35.01
N GLY A 15 -16.10 9.62 -34.00
CA GLY A 15 -15.53 10.95 -33.80
C GLY A 15 -16.43 11.99 -33.16
N ARG A 16 -16.24 12.19 -31.86
CA ARG A 16 -16.00 13.53 -31.31
C ARG A 16 -15.12 13.35 -30.09
N GLY A 17 -13.87 13.78 -30.22
CA GLY A 17 -12.98 13.94 -29.08
C GLY A 17 -13.65 14.88 -28.10
N VAL A 18 -13.88 14.38 -26.90
CA VAL A 18 -13.95 15.22 -25.72
C VAL A 18 -12.69 14.87 -24.96
N LEU A 19 -11.73 15.78 -25.08
CA LEU A 19 -10.62 15.92 -24.17
C LEU A 19 -11.25 16.21 -22.80
N ALA A 20 -11.74 15.17 -22.12
CA ALA A 20 -12.11 15.29 -20.72
C ALA A 20 -10.80 15.20 -19.97
N ALA A 21 -10.22 16.37 -19.71
CA ALA A 21 -9.26 16.56 -18.66
C ALA A 21 -9.89 15.93 -17.40
N LEU A 22 -9.49 14.69 -17.10
CA LEU A 22 -9.65 14.14 -15.77
C LEU A 22 -8.70 14.96 -14.92
N THR A 23 -9.26 16.03 -14.36
CA THR A 23 -8.80 16.62 -13.12
C THR A 23 -8.59 15.45 -12.18
N ALA A 24 -7.34 14.98 -12.07
CA ALA A 24 -6.91 14.15 -10.97
C ALA A 24 -7.18 15.00 -9.75
N VAL A 25 -8.35 14.81 -9.14
CA VAL A 25 -8.57 15.28 -7.79
C VAL A 25 -7.52 14.54 -6.98
N LEU A 26 -6.52 15.29 -6.52
CA LEU A 26 -5.60 14.87 -5.48
C LEU A 26 -6.46 14.48 -4.27
N VAL A 27 -6.88 13.22 -4.21
CA VAL A 27 -7.46 12.61 -3.00
C VAL A 27 -6.38 11.84 -2.24
N THR A 28 -5.12 11.89 -2.71
CA THR A 28 -4.01 11.10 -2.16
C THR A 28 -3.56 11.54 -0.77
N ALA A 29 -3.93 12.74 -0.29
CA ALA A 29 -3.45 13.26 1.00
C ALA A 29 -4.52 13.28 2.11
N VAL A 30 -5.79 13.02 1.79
CA VAL A 30 -6.89 13.18 2.77
C VAL A 30 -7.31 11.86 3.40
N LEU A 31 -7.06 10.69 2.80
CA LEU A 31 -7.54 9.44 3.41
C LEU A 31 -6.83 9.05 4.71
N MET A 32 -5.53 9.34 4.87
CA MET A 32 -4.82 9.02 6.12
C MET A 32 -5.30 9.91 7.27
N ALA A 33 -5.52 11.20 7.02
CA ALA A 33 -6.05 12.14 8.02
C ALA A 33 -7.57 12.00 8.24
N ALA A 34 -8.34 11.63 7.22
CA ALA A 34 -9.80 11.46 7.33
C ALA A 34 -10.19 10.10 7.93
N LEU A 35 -9.39 9.05 7.78
CA LEU A 35 -9.58 7.80 8.53
C LEU A 35 -9.12 7.93 9.98
N ALA A 36 -8.12 8.78 10.28
CA ALA A 36 -7.77 9.15 11.64
C ALA A 36 -8.84 10.05 12.31
N ALA A 37 -9.55 10.88 11.54
CA ALA A 37 -10.60 11.77 12.05
C ALA A 37 -12.01 11.13 12.10
N CYS A 38 -12.22 9.95 11.49
CA CYS A 38 -13.49 9.20 11.54
C CYS A 38 -13.36 7.76 12.09
N GLY A 39 -12.20 7.34 12.58
CA GLY A 39 -11.94 5.96 13.02
C GLY A 39 -11.44 5.83 14.46
N GLY A 40 -11.79 6.78 15.33
CA GLY A 40 -11.73 6.58 16.77
C GLY A 40 -12.88 5.65 17.17
N ASP A 41 -12.53 4.55 17.81
CA ASP A 41 -13.35 3.36 18.06
C ASP A 41 -13.66 2.54 16.81
N SER A 42 -13.35 1.25 16.90
CA SER A 42 -13.96 0.17 16.13
C SER A 42 -15.39 0.58 15.79
N ALA A 43 -15.73 0.77 14.50
CA ALA A 43 -17.12 1.00 14.14
C ALA A 43 -17.95 -0.14 14.76
N ASP A 44 -18.72 0.19 15.80
CA ASP A 44 -19.25 -0.75 16.78
C ASP A 44 -19.84 -2.01 16.12
N GLY A 45 -19.09 -3.11 16.18
CA GLY A 45 -19.54 -4.46 15.80
C GLY A 45 -19.27 -4.92 14.36
N ASP A 46 -18.64 -4.13 13.49
CA ASP A 46 -18.29 -4.60 12.14
C ASP A 46 -17.03 -5.49 12.18
N PRO A 47 -17.13 -6.79 11.82
CA PRO A 47 -16.00 -7.71 11.93
C PRO A 47 -14.88 -7.43 10.93
N LEU A 48 -15.13 -6.66 9.85
CA LEU A 48 -14.14 -6.37 8.81
C LEU A 48 -13.39 -5.06 9.06
N VAL A 49 -14.05 -4.04 9.60
CA VAL A 49 -13.45 -2.71 9.83
C VAL A 49 -12.32 -2.80 10.85
N GLY A 50 -11.18 -2.20 10.55
CA GLY A 50 -10.02 -2.15 11.43
C GLY A 50 -8.68 -2.30 10.72
N PHE A 51 -7.66 -2.58 11.51
CA PHE A 51 -6.28 -2.76 11.06
C PHE A 51 -5.86 -4.21 11.22
N TRP A 52 -5.20 -4.75 10.21
CA TRP A 52 -4.95 -6.18 10.09
C TRP A 52 -3.54 -6.45 9.60
N LEU A 53 -2.83 -7.34 10.29
CA LEU A 53 -1.47 -7.75 9.95
C LEU A 53 -1.37 -9.27 9.80
N GLY A 54 -0.65 -9.76 8.81
CA GLY A 54 -0.35 -11.19 8.67
C GLY A 54 0.81 -11.45 7.71
N GLY A 55 1.03 -12.71 7.32
CA GLY A 55 2.08 -13.07 6.36
C GLY A 55 3.52 -13.07 6.90
N GLY A 56 3.74 -12.69 8.16
CA GLY A 56 5.03 -12.82 8.85
C GLY A 56 5.97 -11.62 8.69
N SER A 57 7.27 -11.88 8.50
CA SER A 57 8.39 -10.92 8.64
C SER A 57 8.19 -9.55 7.96
N PRO A 58 8.84 -8.46 8.43
CA PRO A 58 8.66 -7.11 7.88
C PRO A 58 8.73 -7.00 6.35
N ASP A 59 9.61 -7.75 5.69
CA ASP A 59 9.81 -7.73 4.23
C ASP A 59 8.69 -8.40 3.42
N GLY A 60 7.82 -9.19 4.09
CA GLY A 60 6.72 -9.95 3.51
C GLY A 60 5.41 -9.81 4.28
N MET A 61 5.33 -8.83 5.18
CA MET A 61 4.15 -8.57 5.99
C MET A 61 3.00 -8.11 5.10
N THR A 62 1.87 -8.76 5.26
CA THR A 62 0.60 -8.35 4.66
C THR A 62 -0.09 -7.39 5.61
N MET A 63 -0.29 -6.15 5.16
CA MET A 63 -0.96 -5.11 5.92
C MET A 63 -2.25 -4.73 5.20
N VAL A 64 -3.37 -4.80 5.92
CA VAL A 64 -4.68 -4.43 5.39
C VAL A 64 -5.36 -3.48 6.37
N GLN A 65 -5.79 -2.33 5.88
CA GLN A 65 -6.70 -1.45 6.61
C GLN A 65 -8.05 -1.50 5.90
N VAL A 66 -9.12 -1.69 6.67
CA VAL A 66 -10.49 -1.68 6.18
C VAL A 66 -11.22 -0.55 6.89
N GLY A 67 -11.67 0.44 6.12
CA GLY A 67 -12.56 1.50 6.56
C GLY A 67 -13.94 1.37 5.91
N LYS A 68 -14.86 2.28 6.26
CA LYS A 68 -16.20 2.36 5.66
C LYS A 68 -16.46 3.79 5.16
N ASP A 69 -16.89 3.92 3.91
CA ASP A 69 -17.46 5.14 3.33
C ASP A 69 -18.93 4.86 2.96
N ARG A 70 -19.85 5.38 3.78
CA ARG A 70 -21.30 5.10 3.68
C ARG A 70 -21.60 3.60 3.81
N ASP A 71 -22.07 2.98 2.73
CA ASP A 71 -22.44 1.56 2.66
C ASP A 71 -21.32 0.71 2.01
N ASP A 72 -20.23 1.35 1.58
CA ASP A 72 -19.11 0.73 0.91
C ASP A 72 -17.91 0.66 1.88
N TYR A 73 -17.23 -0.48 1.93
CA TYR A 73 -15.89 -0.65 2.49
C TYR A 73 -14.81 -0.04 1.60
N VAL A 74 -13.80 0.53 2.24
CA VAL A 74 -12.57 1.00 1.60
C VAL A 74 -11.42 0.15 2.12
N VAL A 75 -10.71 -0.51 1.22
CA VAL A 75 -9.61 -1.41 1.60
C VAL A 75 -8.28 -0.87 1.08
N LEU A 76 -7.35 -0.70 2.01
CA LEU A 76 -5.98 -0.27 1.72
C LEU A 76 -5.06 -1.44 2.03
N THR A 77 -4.44 -2.00 0.99
CA THR A 77 -3.43 -3.05 1.12
C THR A 77 -2.06 -2.40 0.98
N ASN A 78 -1.31 -2.25 2.08
CA ASN A 78 -0.11 -1.40 2.20
C ASN A 78 -0.43 0.12 2.21
N PRO A 79 0.03 0.89 3.21
CA PRO A 79 -0.23 2.34 3.31
C PRO A 79 0.28 3.16 2.12
N ASP A 80 1.28 2.67 1.38
CA ASP A 80 1.81 3.34 0.18
C ASP A 80 1.16 2.88 -1.13
N ALA A 81 0.22 1.93 -1.06
CA ALA A 81 -0.57 1.55 -2.21
C ALA A 81 -1.69 2.57 -2.46
N PRO A 82 -1.95 2.93 -3.73
CA PRO A 82 -3.13 3.73 -4.03
C PRO A 82 -4.38 2.99 -3.54
N ALA A 83 -5.32 3.75 -2.95
CA ALA A 83 -6.59 3.20 -2.53
C ALA A 83 -7.27 2.49 -3.71
N GLY A 84 -7.70 1.25 -3.49
CA GLY A 84 -8.51 0.52 -4.46
C GLY A 84 -9.91 1.11 -4.59
N ASP A 85 -10.70 0.59 -5.53
CA ASP A 85 -12.11 0.93 -5.65
C ASP A 85 -12.90 0.54 -4.38
N ALA A 86 -13.93 1.31 -4.04
CA ALA A 86 -14.81 1.03 -2.91
C ALA A 86 -15.65 -0.24 -3.14
N VAL A 87 -15.89 -1.04 -2.10
CA VAL A 87 -16.46 -2.39 -2.17
C VAL A 87 -17.65 -2.52 -1.22
N ARG A 88 -18.78 -3.11 -1.60
CA ARG A 88 -19.97 -3.16 -0.71
C ARG A 88 -19.92 -4.25 0.33
N GLU A 89 -20.74 -4.08 1.36
CA GLU A 89 -21.06 -5.17 2.28
C GLU A 89 -21.69 -6.36 1.56
N GLY A 90 -21.11 -7.55 1.75
CA GLY A 90 -21.50 -8.78 1.05
C GLY A 90 -20.78 -9.03 -0.28
N ASP A 91 -20.05 -8.05 -0.82
CA ASP A 91 -19.19 -8.27 -1.97
C ASP A 91 -17.95 -9.07 -1.55
N SER A 92 -17.51 -10.00 -2.41
CA SER A 92 -16.14 -10.48 -2.32
C SER A 92 -15.22 -9.36 -2.81
N LEU A 93 -14.25 -8.95 -1.99
CA LEU A 93 -13.21 -7.98 -2.37
C LEU A 93 -12.29 -8.58 -3.44
N VAL A 94 -12.78 -8.65 -4.68
CA VAL A 94 -12.00 -9.10 -5.83
C VAL A 94 -11.16 -7.92 -6.32
N VAL A 95 -9.89 -7.86 -5.91
CA VAL A 95 -8.91 -7.01 -6.59
C VAL A 95 -8.59 -7.66 -7.93
N ASP A 96 -9.46 -7.43 -8.92
CA ASP A 96 -9.37 -8.07 -10.24
C ASP A 96 -8.23 -7.46 -11.05
N SER A 97 -7.04 -8.02 -10.90
CA SER A 97 -6.18 -8.17 -12.07
C SER A 97 -6.67 -9.42 -12.79
N HIS A 98 -6.71 -9.43 -14.12
CA HIS A 98 -7.32 -10.50 -14.93
C HIS A 98 -6.78 -11.94 -14.66
N ALA A 99 -5.82 -12.10 -13.73
CA ALA A 99 -5.23 -13.35 -13.28
C ALA A 99 -5.46 -13.68 -11.78
N VAL A 100 -5.89 -12.73 -10.93
CA VAL A 100 -6.01 -12.89 -9.46
C VAL A 100 -7.32 -12.36 -8.92
N THR A 101 -7.95 -13.17 -8.08
CA THR A 101 -9.05 -12.78 -7.19
C THR A 101 -8.53 -12.78 -5.75
N MET A 102 -8.70 -11.65 -5.06
CA MET A 102 -8.53 -11.56 -3.61
C MET A 102 -9.89 -11.72 -2.93
N THR A 103 -9.93 -12.13 -1.67
CA THR A 103 -11.16 -12.20 -0.87
C THR A 103 -10.81 -12.07 0.60
N LEU A 104 -11.47 -11.13 1.30
CA LEU A 104 -11.41 -11.01 2.75
C LEU A 104 -12.62 -11.69 3.37
N THR A 105 -12.41 -12.50 4.40
CA THR A 105 -13.49 -13.19 5.10
C THR A 105 -13.23 -13.18 6.60
N PRO A 106 -14.22 -12.84 7.44
CA PRO A 106 -14.10 -13.00 8.88
C PRO A 106 -13.78 -14.45 9.24
N ALA A 107 -12.68 -14.66 9.96
CA ALA A 107 -12.23 -15.98 10.44
C ALA A 107 -12.40 -16.12 11.97
N GLY A 108 -12.64 -15.01 12.67
CA GLY A 108 -12.88 -14.93 14.10
C GLY A 108 -13.17 -13.47 14.51
N PRO A 109 -13.32 -13.18 15.80
CA PRO A 109 -13.52 -11.80 16.27
C PRO A 109 -12.33 -10.89 15.91
N ASP A 110 -11.13 -11.44 15.99
CA ASP A 110 -9.86 -10.74 15.77
C ASP A 110 -9.02 -11.38 14.64
N GLN A 111 -9.67 -12.13 13.75
CA GLN A 111 -8.99 -12.77 12.61
C GLN A 111 -9.73 -12.54 11.30
N LEU A 112 -8.99 -12.16 10.26
CA LEU A 112 -9.44 -12.21 8.87
C LEU A 112 -8.64 -13.24 8.08
N SER A 113 -9.31 -13.94 7.17
CA SER A 113 -8.65 -14.69 6.12
C SER A 113 -8.59 -13.85 4.86
N LEU A 114 -7.39 -13.61 4.35
CA LEU A 114 -7.15 -13.09 3.01
C LEU A 114 -6.80 -14.23 2.07
N THR A 115 -7.71 -14.56 1.15
CA THR A 115 -7.53 -15.62 0.17
C THR A 115 -7.20 -15.04 -1.21
N PHE A 116 -6.19 -15.59 -1.85
CA PHE A 116 -5.78 -15.34 -3.22
C PHE A 116 -6.13 -16.55 -4.08
N SER A 117 -6.80 -16.34 -5.20
CA SER A 117 -7.13 -17.39 -6.17
C SER A 117 -7.03 -16.83 -7.58
N GLY A 118 -7.16 -17.67 -8.61
CA GLY A 118 -7.08 -17.24 -10.01
C GLY A 118 -6.14 -18.10 -10.83
N SER A 119 -6.06 -17.83 -12.13
CA SER A 119 -5.39 -18.70 -13.11
C SER A 119 -3.88 -18.81 -12.91
N MET A 120 -3.28 -17.90 -12.15
CA MET A 120 -1.85 -17.95 -11.81
C MET A 120 -1.51 -18.82 -10.61
N PHE A 121 -2.51 -19.34 -9.88
CA PHE A 121 -2.29 -20.23 -8.74
C PHE A 121 -2.77 -21.65 -9.06
N ALA A 122 -1.97 -22.65 -8.69
CA ALA A 122 -2.36 -24.06 -8.79
C ALA A 122 -3.54 -24.40 -7.84
N SER A 123 -3.60 -23.73 -6.69
CA SER A 123 -4.68 -23.77 -5.73
C SER A 123 -4.78 -22.42 -5.01
N PRO A 124 -5.95 -22.07 -4.45
CA PRO A 124 -6.08 -20.89 -3.61
C PRO A 124 -5.02 -20.87 -2.50
N GLN A 125 -4.46 -19.69 -2.24
CA GLN A 125 -3.52 -19.42 -1.16
C GLN A 125 -4.24 -18.56 -0.12
N ALA A 126 -4.03 -18.81 1.16
CA ALA A 126 -4.66 -18.02 2.22
C ALA A 126 -3.63 -17.53 3.23
N VAL A 127 -3.82 -16.30 3.69
CA VAL A 127 -3.06 -15.68 4.78
C VAL A 127 -4.06 -15.32 5.86
N VAL A 128 -3.79 -15.74 7.10
CA VAL A 128 -4.54 -15.27 8.27
C VAL A 128 -3.92 -13.96 8.71
N LEU A 129 -4.78 -12.95 8.88
CA LEU A 129 -4.46 -11.65 9.41
C LEU A 129 -5.04 -11.55 10.82
N GLU A 130 -4.25 -11.06 11.74
CA GLU A 130 -4.65 -10.75 13.11
C GLU A 130 -5.03 -9.27 13.21
N ARG A 131 -6.08 -8.99 14.00
CA ARG A 131 -6.49 -7.62 14.29
C ARG A 131 -5.42 -6.97 15.17
N VAL A 132 -5.10 -5.72 14.85
CA VAL A 132 -4.21 -4.89 15.65
C VAL A 132 -4.82 -3.51 15.86
N ASP A 133 -4.29 -2.76 16.82
CA ASP A 133 -4.64 -1.35 16.96
C ASP A 133 -3.91 -0.47 15.93
N ALA A 134 -4.34 0.80 15.83
CA ALA A 134 -3.77 1.77 14.89
C ALA A 134 -2.27 2.03 15.12
N THR A 135 -1.83 1.98 16.38
CA THR A 135 -0.43 2.21 16.76
C THR A 135 0.45 1.06 16.32
N GLN A 136 0.03 -0.17 16.59
CA GLN A 136 0.70 -1.39 16.13
C GLN A 136 0.76 -1.46 14.60
N TYR A 137 -0.31 -1.04 13.92
CA TYR A 137 -0.33 -0.95 12.46
C TYR A 137 0.64 0.11 11.93
N ALA A 138 0.72 1.28 12.58
CA ALA A 138 1.67 2.32 12.22
C ALA A 138 3.13 1.86 12.43
N ASP A 139 3.44 1.21 13.55
CA ASP A 139 4.78 0.67 13.80
C ASP A 139 5.18 -0.43 12.81
N ALA A 140 4.23 -1.28 12.42
CA ALA A 140 4.41 -2.23 11.34
C ALA A 140 4.69 -1.54 9.98
N SER A 141 4.01 -0.42 9.70
CA SER A 141 4.26 0.39 8.50
C SER A 141 5.68 0.95 8.50
N VAL A 142 6.16 1.45 9.63
CA VAL A 142 7.54 1.93 9.77
C VAL A 142 8.54 0.81 9.50
N ALA A 143 8.30 -0.39 10.02
CA ALA A 143 9.15 -1.55 9.78
C ALA A 143 9.17 -1.96 8.29
N ALA A 144 8.02 -1.95 7.63
CA ALA A 144 7.92 -2.20 6.19
C ALA A 144 8.62 -1.12 5.36
N GLY A 145 8.49 0.15 5.75
CA GLY A 145 9.19 1.27 5.12
C GLY A 145 10.71 1.16 5.24
N LEU A 146 11.21 0.82 6.43
CA LEU A 146 12.63 0.55 6.66
C LEU A 146 13.16 -0.59 5.76
N ALA A 147 12.38 -1.65 5.56
CA ALA A 147 12.72 -2.74 4.64
C ALA A 147 12.81 -2.28 3.17
N VAL A 148 11.92 -1.39 2.74
CA VAL A 148 11.99 -0.77 1.40
C VAL A 148 13.27 0.03 1.23
N LEU A 149 13.64 0.84 2.21
CA LEU A 149 14.89 1.61 2.18
C LEU A 149 16.12 0.70 2.11
N ARG A 150 16.17 -0.38 2.92
CA ARG A 150 17.23 -1.39 2.85
C ARG A 150 17.34 -2.03 1.45
N ARG A 151 16.20 -2.35 0.82
CA ARG A 151 16.16 -2.87 -0.55
C ARG A 151 16.72 -1.87 -1.55
N GLY A 152 16.37 -0.59 -1.43
CA GLY A 152 16.93 0.48 -2.24
C GLY A 152 18.46 0.55 -2.12
N LEU A 153 18.98 0.51 -0.89
CA LEU A 153 20.43 0.52 -0.62
C LEU A 153 21.14 -0.73 -1.19
N ALA A 154 20.49 -1.89 -1.14
CA ALA A 154 20.98 -3.11 -1.77
C ALA A 154 21.02 -2.98 -3.30
N MET A 155 19.96 -2.42 -3.92
CA MET A 155 19.91 -2.13 -5.35
C MET A 155 21.00 -1.14 -5.78
N TRP A 156 21.28 -0.12 -4.98
CA TRP A 156 22.39 0.81 -5.22
C TRP A 156 23.73 0.09 -5.33
N LYS A 157 24.01 -0.83 -4.40
CA LYS A 157 25.23 -1.65 -4.44
C LYS A 157 25.25 -2.59 -5.65
N ALA A 158 24.12 -3.21 -5.97
CA ALA A 158 23.98 -4.07 -7.14
C ALA A 158 24.18 -3.30 -8.46
N GLY A 159 23.80 -2.02 -8.50
CA GLY A 159 24.04 -1.11 -9.62
C GLY A 159 25.49 -0.67 -9.80
N GLY A 160 26.43 -1.20 -9.03
CA GLY A 160 27.87 -0.91 -9.16
C GLY A 160 28.39 0.19 -8.23
N GLY A 161 27.57 0.67 -7.29
CA GLY A 161 27.99 1.65 -6.28
C GLY A 161 29.18 1.14 -5.46
N LYS A 162 30.35 1.77 -5.58
CA LYS A 162 31.54 1.40 -4.78
C LYS A 162 31.35 1.72 -3.29
N LYS A 163 30.64 2.81 -3.00
CA LYS A 163 30.20 3.24 -1.67
C LYS A 163 28.68 3.34 -1.63
N TYR A 164 28.11 3.24 -0.44
CA TYR A 164 26.71 3.57 -0.19
C TYR A 164 26.47 5.09 -0.41
N PRO A 165 25.24 5.47 -0.79
CA PRO A 165 24.89 6.84 -1.14
C PRO A 165 25.19 7.81 0.01
N PRO A 166 25.55 9.07 -0.28
CA PRO A 166 25.58 10.10 0.76
C PRO A 166 24.17 10.36 1.31
N ALA A 167 24.06 10.97 2.49
CA ALA A 167 22.79 11.05 3.22
C ALA A 167 21.71 11.82 2.45
N GLU A 168 22.09 12.86 1.71
CA GLU A 168 21.22 13.66 0.85
C GLU A 168 20.57 12.84 -0.28
N GLU A 169 21.18 11.72 -0.68
CA GLU A 169 20.62 10.83 -1.71
C GLU A 169 19.67 9.78 -1.10
N VAL A 170 19.71 9.59 0.22
CA VAL A 170 18.79 8.75 0.99
C VAL A 170 17.63 9.62 1.47
N ALA A 171 16.89 10.17 0.51
CA ALA A 171 15.73 11.03 0.71
C ALA A 171 14.67 10.76 -0.36
N ALA A 172 13.43 11.16 -0.10
CA ALA A 172 12.30 10.97 -1.01
C ALA A 172 12.52 11.62 -2.39
N ASP A 173 13.18 12.77 -2.41
CA ASP A 173 13.55 13.53 -3.59
C ASP A 173 15.00 13.25 -4.05
N GLY A 174 15.74 12.44 -3.30
CA GLY A 174 17.08 11.96 -3.64
C GLY A 174 17.06 10.80 -4.64
N LEU A 175 18.24 10.41 -5.13
CA LEU A 175 18.38 9.32 -6.10
C LEU A 175 17.80 7.99 -5.58
N LEU A 176 17.95 7.68 -4.29
CA LEU A 176 17.36 6.46 -3.74
C LEU A 176 15.83 6.48 -3.85
N GLY A 177 15.19 7.63 -3.64
CA GLY A 177 13.76 7.85 -3.83
C GLY A 177 13.26 7.63 -5.25
N THR A 178 14.15 7.71 -6.24
CA THR A 178 13.81 7.35 -7.64
C THR A 178 13.92 5.83 -7.92
N MET A 179 14.64 5.08 -7.08
CA MET A 179 14.90 3.65 -7.27
C MET A 179 13.85 2.75 -6.62
N VAL A 180 13.17 3.25 -5.60
CA VAL A 180 12.12 2.53 -4.86
C VAL A 180 10.86 3.39 -4.79
N ARG A 181 9.71 2.75 -4.53
CA ARG A 181 8.55 3.52 -4.04
C ARG A 181 8.90 4.00 -2.65
N TRP A 182 9.13 5.31 -2.50
CA TRP A 182 9.51 5.87 -1.21
C TRP A 182 8.40 5.65 -0.18
N PRO A 183 8.72 5.18 1.05
CA PRO A 183 7.70 4.90 2.05
C PRO A 183 7.14 6.19 2.68
N SER A 184 5.87 6.15 3.06
CA SER A 184 5.22 7.20 3.86
C SER A 184 5.48 7.02 5.35
N ASN A 185 5.59 8.13 6.08
CA ASN A 185 5.55 8.14 7.54
C ASN A 185 4.07 8.08 7.98
N PRO A 186 3.64 7.03 8.69
CA PRO A 186 2.24 6.84 9.07
C PRO A 186 1.74 7.86 10.10
N PHE A 187 2.64 8.53 10.82
CA PHE A 187 2.30 9.51 11.86
C PHE A 187 2.12 10.92 11.30
N THR A 188 2.76 11.24 10.18
CA THR A 188 2.67 12.56 9.53
C THR A 188 1.86 12.54 8.23
N GLY A 189 1.70 11.37 7.62
CA GLY A 189 1.11 11.20 6.29
C GLY A 189 2.00 11.71 5.14
N GLY A 190 3.18 12.22 5.45
CA GLY A 190 4.21 12.63 4.48
C GLY A 190 5.16 11.48 4.13
N PRO A 191 6.19 11.72 3.31
CA PRO A 191 7.27 10.74 3.12
C PRO A 191 8.01 10.49 4.44
N MET A 192 8.50 9.26 4.66
CA MET A 192 9.48 9.01 5.72
C MET A 192 10.72 9.87 5.47
N GLU A 193 11.25 10.50 6.51
CA GLU A 193 12.40 11.38 6.41
C GLU A 193 13.47 11.03 7.44
N GLN A 194 14.67 11.60 7.26
CA GLN A 194 15.74 11.43 8.23
C GLN A 194 15.47 12.33 9.44
N GLY A 195 15.43 11.76 10.64
CA GLY A 195 15.05 12.52 11.83
C GLY A 195 14.99 11.69 13.12
N GLU A 196 14.43 12.31 14.15
CA GLU A 196 14.29 11.72 15.48
C GLU A 196 12.83 11.61 15.94
N ASP A 197 11.85 11.94 15.09
CA ASP A 197 10.44 11.82 15.43
C ASP A 197 9.90 10.41 15.07
N PRO A 198 8.72 10.00 15.60
CA PRO A 198 8.11 8.73 15.22
C PRO A 198 7.90 8.61 13.71
N GLY A 199 8.28 7.44 13.17
CA GLY A 199 8.23 7.15 11.73
C GLY A 199 9.38 7.73 10.92
N ASP A 200 10.28 8.48 11.53
CA ASP A 200 11.53 8.88 10.89
C ASP A 200 12.54 7.73 10.89
N PHE A 201 13.55 7.86 10.05
CA PHE A 201 14.70 6.97 10.02
C PHE A 201 16.01 7.71 10.27
N THR A 202 17.06 6.98 10.67
CA THR A 202 18.41 7.51 10.69
C THR A 202 19.28 6.69 9.76
N TYR A 203 20.16 7.37 9.03
CA TYR A 203 21.07 6.75 8.09
C TYR A 203 22.49 7.27 8.32
N GLU A 204 23.43 6.35 8.56
CA GLU A 204 24.84 6.70 8.71
C GLU A 204 25.70 5.86 7.78
N ARG A 205 26.62 6.51 7.07
CA ARG A 205 27.68 5.81 6.33
C ARG A 205 28.81 5.43 7.27
N LEU A 206 29.13 4.15 7.29
CA LEU A 206 30.22 3.57 8.08
C LEU A 206 31.37 3.12 7.17
N ASP A 207 32.54 2.88 7.77
CA ASP A 207 33.72 2.35 7.08
C ASP A 207 34.06 3.11 5.76
N SER A 208 34.15 4.45 5.85
CA SER A 208 34.37 5.33 4.68
C SER A 208 33.32 5.19 3.57
N GLY A 209 32.09 4.81 3.93
CA GLY A 209 30.96 4.59 3.04
C GLY A 209 30.85 3.18 2.46
N ARG A 210 31.66 2.22 2.92
CA ARG A 210 31.55 0.81 2.49
C ARG A 210 30.50 0.03 3.26
N LYS A 211 30.09 0.52 4.43
CA LYS A 211 29.01 0.01 5.26
C LYS A 211 28.02 1.13 5.55
N TYR A 212 26.87 0.79 6.10
CA TYR A 212 25.92 1.75 6.65
C TYR A 212 25.29 1.20 7.92
N ALA A 213 24.71 2.09 8.73
CA ALA A 213 23.70 1.78 9.71
C ALA A 213 22.39 2.46 9.28
N LEU A 214 21.28 1.75 9.39
CA LEU A 214 19.95 2.28 9.10
C LEU A 214 18.99 1.81 10.19
N THR A 215 18.35 2.77 10.85
CA THR A 215 17.34 2.51 11.88
C THR A 215 16.10 3.36 11.65
N ALA A 216 14.97 2.96 12.23
CA ALA A 216 13.73 3.75 12.24
C ALA A 216 13.14 3.81 13.64
N ARG A 217 12.39 4.89 13.91
CA ARG A 217 11.78 5.14 15.21
C ARG A 217 10.31 4.76 15.21
N LEU A 218 9.91 3.99 16.21
CA LEU A 218 8.53 3.57 16.46
C LEU A 218 7.76 4.61 17.27
N SER A 219 6.45 4.40 17.38
CA SER A 219 5.50 5.23 18.12
C SER A 219 5.88 5.48 19.58
N ASP A 220 6.49 4.48 20.24
CA ASP A 220 6.91 4.53 21.64
C ASP A 220 8.33 5.09 21.83
N GLY A 221 8.96 5.56 20.75
CA GLY A 221 10.34 6.03 20.72
C GLY A 221 11.38 4.90 20.60
N GLY A 222 10.94 3.65 20.60
CA GLY A 222 11.75 2.47 20.32
C GLY A 222 12.40 2.55 18.94
N ILE A 223 13.55 1.89 18.80
CA ILE A 223 14.34 1.92 17.56
C ILE A 223 14.43 0.50 17.02
N ILE A 224 14.09 0.35 15.74
CA ILE A 224 14.28 -0.89 14.98
C ILE A 224 15.32 -0.65 13.90
N GLY A 225 16.14 -1.65 13.58
CA GLY A 225 17.24 -1.42 12.64
C GLY A 225 18.51 -2.18 12.97
N ASP A 226 19.59 -1.70 12.37
CA ASP A 226 20.96 -2.21 12.54
C ASP A 226 21.64 -1.66 13.80
#